data_AF-A0A3P7SYU4-F1
#
_entry.id   AF-A0A3P7SYU4-F1
#
_cell.length_a   1.000
_cell.length_b   1.000
_cell.length_c   1.000
_cell.angle_alpha   90.00
_cell.angle_beta   90.00
_cell.angle_gamma   90.00
#
_symmetry.space_group_name_H-M   'P 1'
#
loop_
_entity.id
_entity.type
_entity.pdbx_description
1 polymer ?
#
loop_
_entity_poly.entity_id
_entity_poly.type
_entity_poly.pdbx_seq_one_letter_code
_entity_poly.pdbx_strand_id
1 'polypeptide(L)'
;MQLHFKVYFNAKNFKPEEITIRTDKNRLIVEAQKSASQRGAVMSESVGRSIPIPPSVDRKQLSSTLTSDGVLVVEAPVDEPNYKAIRLQPEGGLAIEPNKDGVEIVTGEDGSKRVHLELAVDGHFGPKDVKVWAKGNKVYVQGSVRKEEKTGETTHTESREFYKAFVTPGVMDGSKAQAEIGDGRLVVEVPLYK
;
A
#
# COMPACT_ATOMS: atom_id res chain seq x y z
N MET A 1 -2.06 -9.49 8.73
CA MET A 1 -2.06 -10.03 7.35
C MET A 1 -0.79 -9.53 6.68
N GLN A 2 0.08 -10.41 6.20
CA GLN A 2 1.33 -10.03 5.55
C GLN A 2 1.17 -10.21 4.03
N LEU A 3 1.60 -9.23 3.24
CA LEU A 3 1.52 -9.30 1.77
C LEU A 3 2.76 -10.02 1.29
N HIS A 4 2.59 -10.97 0.37
CA HIS A 4 3.69 -11.69 -0.24
C HIS A 4 3.73 -11.44 -1.74
N PHE A 5 4.94 -11.27 -2.26
CA PHE A 5 5.23 -11.48 -3.67
C PHE A 5 5.33 -12.98 -3.90
N LYS A 6 4.57 -13.51 -4.88
CA LYS A 6 4.59 -14.94 -5.24
C LYS A 6 4.66 -15.08 -6.75
N VAL A 7 5.53 -15.96 -7.21
CA VAL A 7 5.68 -16.30 -8.62
C VAL A 7 5.80 -17.80 -8.80
N TYR A 8 5.33 -18.27 -9.96
CA TYR A 8 5.16 -19.67 -10.27
C TYR A 8 5.89 -20.01 -11.57
N PHE A 9 6.71 -21.06 -11.53
CA PHE A 9 7.43 -21.58 -12.68
C PHE A 9 7.08 -23.05 -12.88
N ASN A 10 6.84 -23.46 -14.13
CA ASN A 10 6.70 -24.87 -14.45
C ASN A 10 8.10 -25.51 -14.46
N ALA A 11 8.32 -26.47 -13.56
CA ALA A 11 9.56 -27.20 -13.35
C ALA A 11 9.35 -28.73 -13.38
N LYS A 12 8.27 -29.21 -14.00
CA LYS A 12 7.83 -30.62 -13.97
C LYS A 12 8.88 -31.66 -14.37
N ASN A 13 9.85 -31.27 -15.20
CA ASN A 13 10.88 -32.17 -15.75
C ASN A 13 12.26 -31.98 -15.10
N PHE A 14 12.34 -31.27 -13.97
CA PHE A 14 13.57 -30.99 -13.25
C PHE A 14 13.44 -31.39 -11.79
N LYS A 15 14.52 -31.94 -11.23
CA LYS A 15 14.62 -32.22 -9.80
C LYS A 15 15.00 -30.95 -9.03
N PRO A 16 14.70 -30.85 -7.72
CA PRO A 16 15.11 -29.72 -6.90
C PRO A 16 16.60 -29.37 -7.03
N GLU A 17 17.46 -30.39 -7.09
CA GLU A 17 18.93 -30.22 -7.14
C GLU A 17 19.42 -29.71 -8.51
N GLU A 18 18.59 -29.84 -9.55
CA GLU A 18 18.88 -29.37 -10.92
C GLU A 18 18.47 -27.90 -11.10
N ILE A 19 17.87 -27.27 -10.10
CA ILE A 19 17.32 -25.91 -10.15
C ILE A 19 18.16 -24.98 -9.26
N THR A 20 18.59 -23.86 -9.84
CA THR A 20 19.27 -22.76 -9.14
C THR A 20 18.39 -21.53 -9.14
N ILE A 21 18.22 -20.94 -7.96
CA ILE A 21 17.47 -19.69 -7.78
C ILE A 21 18.42 -18.67 -7.18
N ARG A 22 18.52 -17.51 -7.84
CA ARG A 22 19.37 -16.41 -7.39
C ARG A 22 18.72 -15.07 -7.67
N THR A 23 19.16 -14.06 -6.93
CA THR A 23 18.79 -12.67 -7.20
C THR A 23 20.00 -11.92 -7.76
N ASP A 24 19.78 -11.12 -8.80
CA ASP A 24 20.76 -10.19 -9.33
C ASP A 24 20.10 -8.83 -9.51
N LYS A 25 20.63 -7.81 -8.82
CA LYS A 25 20.05 -6.47 -8.75
C LYS A 25 18.54 -6.53 -8.47
N ASN A 26 17.69 -6.16 -9.42
CA ASN A 26 16.24 -6.14 -9.28
C ASN A 26 15.56 -7.30 -10.02
N ARG A 27 16.25 -8.44 -10.16
CA ARG A 27 15.74 -9.60 -10.89
C ARG A 27 15.87 -10.88 -10.09
N LEU A 28 14.83 -11.71 -10.19
CA LEU A 28 14.86 -13.11 -9.81
C LEU A 28 15.32 -13.87 -11.05
N ILE A 29 16.31 -14.74 -10.89
CA ILE A 29 16.81 -15.62 -11.93
C ILE A 29 16.59 -17.05 -11.45
N VAL A 30 15.86 -17.81 -12.25
CA VAL A 30 15.64 -19.24 -12.07
C VAL A 30 16.27 -19.95 -13.26
N GLU A 31 17.24 -20.81 -12.98
CA GLU A 31 17.98 -21.59 -13.98
C GLU A 31 17.81 -23.07 -13.62
N ALA A 32 17.52 -23.92 -14.60
CA ALA A 32 17.46 -25.36 -14.40
C ALA A 32 18.33 -26.04 -15.45
N GLN A 33 19.13 -27.02 -15.02
CA GLN A 33 20.03 -27.75 -15.88
C GLN A 33 20.05 -29.22 -15.48
N LYS A 34 19.77 -30.10 -16.46
CA LYS A 34 19.92 -31.55 -16.29
C LYS A 34 20.86 -32.10 -17.36
N SER A 35 21.65 -33.09 -16.99
CA SER A 35 22.54 -33.81 -17.91
C SER A 35 22.35 -35.31 -17.77
N ALA A 36 22.11 -35.99 -18.88
CA ALA A 36 22.05 -37.45 -18.95
C ALA A 36 23.21 -37.95 -19.82
N SER A 37 23.90 -38.99 -19.35
CA SER A 37 24.91 -39.68 -20.16
C SER A 37 24.41 -41.06 -20.56
N GLN A 38 24.39 -41.34 -21.85
CA GLN A 38 23.97 -42.64 -22.39
C GLN A 38 24.93 -43.06 -23.51
N ARG A 39 25.55 -44.24 -23.36
CA ARG A 39 26.49 -44.85 -24.34
C ARG A 39 27.59 -43.88 -24.82
N GLY A 40 28.17 -43.09 -23.91
CA GLY A 40 29.26 -42.16 -24.22
C GLY A 40 28.83 -40.80 -24.76
N ALA A 41 27.54 -40.60 -25.07
CA ALA A 41 26.99 -39.29 -25.39
C ALA A 41 26.46 -38.60 -24.13
N VAL A 42 26.74 -37.30 -23.98
CA VAL A 42 26.19 -36.44 -22.91
C VAL A 42 25.12 -35.54 -23.54
N MET A 43 23.89 -35.65 -23.06
CA MET A 43 22.80 -34.75 -23.42
C MET A 43 22.53 -33.82 -22.24
N SER A 44 22.68 -32.52 -22.45
CA SER A 44 22.36 -31.48 -21.46
C SER A 44 21.19 -30.62 -21.92
N GLU A 45 20.21 -30.42 -21.05
CA GLU A 45 19.10 -29.49 -21.27
C GLU A 45 19.17 -28.40 -20.19
N SER A 46 19.19 -27.14 -20.62
CA SER A 46 19.22 -25.96 -19.75
C SER A 46 18.09 -25.02 -20.11
N VAL A 47 17.37 -24.53 -19.11
CA VAL A 47 16.31 -23.52 -19.25
C VAL A 47 16.46 -22.46 -18.18
N GLY A 48 16.19 -21.20 -18.52
CA GLY A 48 16.31 -20.09 -17.58
C GLY A 48 15.20 -19.06 -17.77
N ARG A 49 14.70 -18.51 -16.67
CA ARG A 49 13.75 -17.39 -16.67
C ARG A 49 14.22 -16.32 -15.70
N SER A 50 14.20 -15.07 -16.18
CA SER A 50 14.49 -13.90 -15.37
C SER A 50 13.28 -12.99 -15.31
N ILE A 51 12.86 -12.60 -14.11
CA ILE A 51 11.73 -11.69 -13.90
C ILE A 51 12.14 -10.53 -12.99
N PRO A 52 11.54 -9.34 -13.16
CA PRO A 52 11.77 -8.23 -12.24
C PRO A 52 11.20 -8.53 -10.85
N ILE A 53 11.92 -8.11 -9.81
CA ILE A 53 11.47 -8.11 -8.41
C ILE A 53 11.27 -6.65 -8.00
N PRO A 54 10.09 -6.26 -7.51
CA PRO A 54 9.87 -4.92 -6.95
C PRO A 54 10.85 -4.60 -5.81
N PRO A 55 11.30 -3.34 -5.66
CA PRO A 55 12.21 -2.95 -4.58
C PRO A 55 11.67 -3.19 -3.17
N SER A 56 10.34 -3.21 -3.01
CA SER A 56 9.65 -3.44 -1.74
C SER A 56 9.59 -4.90 -1.32
N VAL A 57 10.10 -5.86 -2.11
CA VAL A 57 10.13 -7.26 -1.70
C VAL A 57 11.36 -7.52 -0.84
N ASP A 58 11.18 -8.10 0.35
CA ASP A 58 12.30 -8.49 1.21
C ASP A 58 13.02 -9.73 0.65
N ARG A 59 14.11 -9.46 -0.05
CA ARG A 59 14.93 -10.49 -0.70
C ARG A 59 15.67 -11.38 0.28
N LYS A 60 15.86 -10.95 1.53
CA LYS A 60 16.54 -11.75 2.56
C LYS A 60 15.64 -12.89 3.05
N GLN A 61 14.33 -12.74 2.90
CA GLN A 61 13.31 -13.72 3.27
C GLN A 61 12.73 -14.45 2.06
N LEU A 62 13.47 -14.48 0.95
CA LEU A 62 13.06 -15.21 -0.24
C LEU A 62 13.17 -16.72 0.01
N SER A 63 12.06 -17.41 -0.21
CA SER A 63 11.94 -18.85 -0.07
C SER A 63 11.42 -19.47 -1.36
N SER A 64 11.68 -20.77 -1.53
CA SER A 64 11.24 -21.51 -2.71
C SER A 64 10.80 -22.92 -2.34
N THR A 65 9.72 -23.37 -2.98
CA THR A 65 9.15 -24.71 -2.78
C THR A 65 8.81 -25.30 -4.14
N LEU A 66 9.32 -26.50 -4.43
CA LEU A 66 8.88 -27.29 -5.58
C LEU A 66 7.73 -28.20 -5.14
N THR A 67 6.55 -28.00 -5.73
CA THR A 67 5.37 -28.82 -5.45
C THR A 67 5.46 -30.17 -6.16
N SER A 68 4.67 -31.16 -5.69
CA SER A 68 4.66 -32.51 -6.24
C SER A 68 4.14 -32.60 -7.69
N ASP A 69 3.34 -31.63 -8.11
CA ASP A 69 2.86 -31.48 -9.50
C ASP A 69 3.87 -30.74 -10.41
N GLY A 70 5.04 -30.36 -9.89
CA GLY A 70 6.12 -29.79 -10.66
C GLY A 70 6.06 -28.27 -10.83
N VAL A 71 5.42 -27.56 -9.90
CA VAL A 71 5.39 -26.09 -9.89
C VAL A 71 6.39 -25.57 -8.87
N LEU A 72 7.38 -24.83 -9.33
CA LEU A 72 8.28 -24.09 -8.45
C LEU A 72 7.60 -22.79 -8.04
N VAL A 73 7.32 -22.67 -6.75
CA VAL A 73 6.81 -21.44 -6.12
C VAL A 73 7.99 -20.72 -5.50
N VAL A 74 8.18 -19.44 -5.85
CA VAL A 74 9.13 -18.56 -5.18
C VAL A 74 8.37 -17.42 -4.55
N GLU A 75 8.58 -17.19 -3.25
CA GLU A 75 7.86 -16.18 -2.50
C GLU A 75 8.73 -15.42 -1.51
N ALA A 76 8.31 -14.20 -1.19
CA ALA A 76 8.96 -13.33 -0.22
C ALA A 76 7.94 -12.33 0.34
N PRO A 77 8.07 -11.89 1.60
CA PRO A 77 7.24 -10.83 2.13
C PRO A 77 7.53 -9.49 1.44
N VAL A 78 6.52 -8.62 1.41
CA VAL A 78 6.65 -7.23 0.95
C VAL A 78 6.80 -6.32 2.18
N ASP A 79 7.82 -5.48 2.17
CA ASP A 79 8.13 -4.48 3.18
C ASP A 79 7.14 -3.31 3.11
N GLU A 80 6.63 -2.92 4.28
CA GLU A 80 5.78 -1.73 4.50
C GLU A 80 4.67 -1.48 3.44
N PRO A 81 3.87 -2.48 3.03
CA PRO A 81 2.83 -2.25 2.05
C PRO A 81 1.72 -1.39 2.68
N ASN A 82 1.15 -0.48 1.89
CA ASN A 82 0.01 0.33 2.34
C ASN A 82 -1.28 -0.51 2.37
N TYR A 83 -1.43 -1.34 3.40
CA TYR A 83 -2.55 -2.28 3.54
C TYR A 83 -3.93 -1.63 3.50
N LYS A 84 -4.03 -0.32 3.82
CA LYS A 84 -5.31 0.40 3.78
C LYS A 84 -5.78 0.71 2.36
N ALA A 85 -4.85 0.86 1.41
CA ALA A 85 -5.13 1.20 0.02
C ALA A 85 -5.20 -0.04 -0.91
N ILE A 86 -4.79 -1.21 -0.42
CA ILE A 86 -4.73 -2.44 -1.23
C ILE A 86 -6.11 -3.11 -1.26
N ARG A 87 -6.57 -3.41 -2.47
CA ARG A 87 -7.70 -4.30 -2.74
C ARG A 87 -7.23 -5.45 -3.62
N LEU A 88 -7.54 -6.67 -3.22
CA LEU A 88 -7.31 -7.87 -4.03
C LEU A 88 -8.54 -8.09 -4.91
N GLN A 89 -8.38 -7.98 -6.23
CA GLN A 89 -9.45 -8.25 -7.18
C GLN A 89 -9.15 -9.54 -7.96
N PRO A 90 -10.10 -10.49 -8.08
CA PRO A 90 -9.88 -11.75 -8.78
C PRO A 90 -9.46 -11.59 -10.24
N GLU A 91 -10.02 -10.60 -10.95
CA GLU A 91 -9.79 -10.40 -12.39
C GLU A 91 -8.58 -9.51 -12.73
N GLY A 92 -8.08 -8.71 -11.78
CA GLY A 92 -7.05 -7.68 -12.05
C GLY A 92 -5.78 -7.78 -11.20
N GLY A 93 -5.73 -8.70 -10.24
CA GLY A 93 -4.62 -8.82 -9.30
C GLY A 93 -4.64 -7.74 -8.22
N LEU A 94 -3.48 -7.15 -7.93
CA LEU A 94 -3.33 -6.11 -6.90
C LEU A 94 -3.84 -4.78 -7.45
N ALA A 95 -4.99 -4.33 -6.96
CA ALA A 95 -5.52 -3.00 -7.26
C ALA A 95 -5.16 -2.03 -6.14
N ILE A 96 -4.72 -0.83 -6.53
CA ILE A 96 -4.63 0.32 -5.64
C ILE A 96 -5.91 1.11 -5.86
N GLU A 97 -6.78 1.17 -4.86
CA GLU A 97 -7.83 2.19 -4.88
C GLU A 97 -7.15 3.54 -4.61
N PRO A 98 -7.31 4.55 -5.49
CA PRO A 98 -6.91 5.90 -5.14
C PRO A 98 -7.74 6.30 -3.92
N ASN A 99 -7.09 6.26 -2.76
CA ASN A 99 -7.73 6.57 -1.51
C ASN A 99 -7.98 8.09 -1.52
N LYS A 100 -9.22 8.50 -1.85
CA LYS A 100 -9.62 9.92 -1.82
C LYS A 100 -9.47 10.53 -0.42
N ASP A 101 -9.36 9.66 0.60
CA ASP A 101 -9.10 9.96 2.00
C ASP A 101 -7.66 9.57 2.39
N GLY A 102 -6.67 10.39 2.04
CA GLY A 102 -5.26 10.00 2.10
C GLY A 102 -4.33 11.09 2.62
N VAL A 103 -3.30 10.69 3.37
CA VAL A 103 -2.15 11.52 3.71
C VAL A 103 -1.06 11.30 2.68
N GLU A 104 -0.62 12.37 2.05
CA GLU A 104 0.51 12.42 1.14
C GLU A 104 1.61 13.34 1.69
N ILE A 105 2.86 13.06 1.32
CA ILE A 105 3.99 13.97 1.61
C ILE A 105 4.38 14.68 0.33
N VAL A 106 4.16 15.99 0.31
CA VAL A 106 4.58 16.86 -0.78
C VAL A 106 5.94 17.44 -0.44
N THR A 107 6.90 17.31 -1.35
CA THR A 107 8.24 17.92 -1.23
C THR A 107 8.31 19.14 -2.14
N GLY A 108 8.59 20.31 -1.57
CA GLY A 108 8.82 21.55 -2.32
C GLY A 108 10.17 21.58 -3.02
N GLU A 109 10.35 22.51 -3.96
CA GLU A 109 11.60 22.69 -4.70
C GLU A 109 12.79 23.03 -3.79
N ASP A 110 12.52 23.67 -2.65
CA ASP A 110 13.48 24.00 -1.60
C ASP A 110 13.81 22.82 -0.65
N GLY A 111 13.25 21.63 -0.93
CA GLY A 111 13.37 20.43 -0.09
C GLY A 111 12.49 20.45 1.16
N SER A 112 11.66 21.48 1.37
CA SER A 112 10.67 21.48 2.44
C SER A 112 9.66 20.36 2.24
N LYS A 113 9.19 19.75 3.32
CA LYS A 113 8.17 18.69 3.28
C LYS A 113 6.92 19.15 4.00
N ARG A 114 5.77 18.87 3.41
CA ARG A 114 4.45 19.10 4.02
C ARG A 114 3.58 17.87 3.88
N VAL A 115 2.74 17.66 4.86
CA VAL A 115 1.62 16.73 4.83
C VAL A 115 0.50 17.39 4.02
N HIS A 116 -0.02 16.67 3.02
CA HIS A 116 -1.23 17.00 2.28
C HIS A 116 -2.26 15.92 2.59
N LEU A 117 -3.35 16.28 3.27
CA LEU A 117 -4.45 15.37 3.59
C LEU A 117 -5.69 15.81 2.84
N GLU A 118 -6.27 14.88 2.09
CA GLU A 118 -7.59 15.08 1.49
C GLU A 118 -8.59 14.14 2.16
N LEU A 119 -9.80 14.63 2.41
CA LEU A 119 -10.86 13.88 3.06
C LEU A 119 -12.22 14.27 2.48
N ALA A 120 -12.99 13.29 2.00
CA ALA A 120 -14.39 13.49 1.67
C ALA A 120 -15.19 13.81 2.94
N VAL A 121 -15.97 14.89 2.90
CA VAL A 121 -16.83 15.34 3.99
C VAL A 121 -18.28 15.38 3.50
N ASP A 122 -19.19 14.86 4.32
CA ASP A 122 -20.62 14.89 4.04
C ASP A 122 -21.11 16.36 3.91
N GLY A 123 -21.97 16.63 2.92
CA GLY A 123 -22.44 17.98 2.60
C GLY A 123 -23.25 18.68 3.70
N HIS A 124 -23.58 18.00 4.80
CA HIS A 124 -24.21 18.60 5.97
C HIS A 124 -23.22 19.37 6.87
N PHE A 125 -21.91 19.20 6.68
CA PHE A 125 -20.88 19.90 7.45
C PHE A 125 -20.32 21.08 6.65
N GLY A 126 -20.46 22.29 7.19
CA GLY A 126 -19.74 23.47 6.71
C GLY A 126 -18.40 23.69 7.42
N PRO A 127 -17.64 24.73 7.02
CA PRO A 127 -16.36 25.08 7.64
C PRO A 127 -16.40 25.24 9.16
N LYS A 128 -17.51 25.76 9.69
CA LYS A 128 -17.69 25.99 11.13
C LYS A 128 -17.94 24.70 11.94
N ASP A 129 -18.39 23.64 11.26
CA ASP A 129 -18.82 22.38 11.88
C ASP A 129 -17.64 21.38 11.96
N VAL A 130 -16.50 21.71 11.34
CA VAL A 130 -15.30 20.86 11.27
C VAL A 130 -14.13 21.50 12.00
N LYS A 131 -13.43 20.70 12.81
CA LYS A 131 -12.21 21.09 13.53
C LYS A 131 -11.06 20.19 13.11
N VAL A 132 -9.92 20.79 12.84
CA VAL A 132 -8.67 20.10 12.50
C VAL A 132 -7.60 20.48 13.51
N TRP A 133 -6.83 19.50 13.99
CA TRP A 133 -5.66 19.78 14.81
C TRP A 133 -4.56 18.74 14.58
N ALA A 134 -3.32 19.15 14.79
CA ALA A 134 -2.15 18.27 14.73
C ALA A 134 -1.57 18.08 16.13
N LYS A 135 -1.18 16.84 16.47
CA LYS A 135 -0.47 16.52 17.73
C LYS A 135 0.56 15.43 17.46
N GLY A 136 1.84 15.76 17.65
CA GLY A 136 2.95 14.86 17.34
C GLY A 136 2.97 14.51 15.85
N ASN A 137 2.82 13.23 15.54
CA ASN A 137 2.76 12.72 14.17
C ASN A 137 1.33 12.40 13.69
N LYS A 138 0.29 12.96 14.33
CA LYS A 138 -1.11 12.71 13.98
C LYS A 138 -1.86 13.99 13.62
N VAL A 139 -2.63 13.93 12.53
CA VAL A 139 -3.66 14.91 12.17
C VAL A 139 -5.00 14.35 12.60
N TYR A 140 -5.83 15.18 13.21
CA TYR A 140 -7.15 14.85 13.70
C TYR A 140 -8.17 15.73 13.00
N VAL A 141 -9.30 15.14 12.62
CA VAL A 141 -10.43 15.84 12.02
C VAL A 141 -11.69 15.41 12.75
N GLN A 142 -12.45 16.38 13.24
CA GLN A 142 -13.73 16.16 13.92
C GLN A 142 -14.81 17.02 13.27
N GLY A 143 -15.93 16.42 12.90
CA GLY A 143 -17.14 17.14 12.51
C GLY A 143 -18.25 16.94 13.54
N SER A 144 -18.99 17.99 13.88
CA SER A 144 -20.23 17.90 14.66
C SER A 144 -21.21 18.97 14.20
N VAL A 145 -22.41 18.54 13.80
CA VAL A 145 -23.53 19.43 13.45
C VAL A 145 -24.78 18.94 14.16
N ARG A 146 -25.53 19.88 14.76
CA ARG A 146 -26.82 19.63 15.42
C ARG A 146 -27.83 20.60 14.86
N LYS A 147 -28.92 20.09 14.27
CA LYS A 147 -30.05 20.86 13.78
C LYS A 147 -31.27 20.56 14.65
N GLU A 148 -31.94 21.60 15.10
CA GLU A 148 -33.22 21.48 15.81
C GLU A 148 -34.29 22.16 14.97
N GLU A 149 -35.30 21.40 14.57
CA GLU A 149 -36.47 21.89 13.85
C GLU A 149 -37.70 21.79 14.75
N LYS A 150 -38.44 22.88 14.87
CA LYS A 150 -39.71 22.91 15.60
C LYS A 150 -40.86 22.90 14.61
N THR A 151 -41.69 21.87 14.67
CA THR A 151 -42.95 21.76 13.92
C THR A 151 -44.10 21.61 14.92
N GLY A 152 -44.84 22.69 15.15
CA GLY A 152 -45.89 22.73 16.16
C GLY A 152 -45.34 22.54 17.57
N GLU A 153 -45.87 21.56 18.31
CA GLU A 153 -45.39 21.18 19.66
C GLU A 153 -44.22 20.19 19.63
N THR A 154 -43.87 19.62 18.47
CA THR A 154 -42.81 18.63 18.35
C THR A 154 -41.48 19.29 17.97
N THR A 155 -40.42 18.99 18.72
CA THR A 155 -39.04 19.38 18.39
C THR A 155 -38.31 18.15 17.84
N HIS A 156 -37.88 18.22 16.58
CA HIS A 156 -37.03 17.21 15.96
C HIS A 156 -35.57 17.67 16.05
N THR A 157 -34.69 16.83 16.59
CA THR A 157 -33.25 17.09 16.67
C THR A 157 -32.50 16.09 15.81
N GLU A 158 -31.78 16.57 14.80
CA GLU A 158 -30.84 15.77 14.01
C GLU A 158 -29.41 16.14 14.41
N SER A 159 -28.61 15.16 14.84
CA SER A 159 -27.18 15.34 15.11
C SER A 159 -26.35 14.41 14.25
N ARG A 160 -25.29 14.94 13.62
CA ARG A 160 -24.31 14.16 12.87
C ARG A 160 -22.92 14.49 13.38
N GLU A 161 -22.12 13.45 13.58
CA GLU A 161 -20.74 13.58 14.06
C GLU A 161 -19.81 12.63 13.32
N PHE A 162 -18.56 13.04 13.15
CA PHE A 162 -17.49 12.15 12.72
C PHE A 162 -16.17 12.50 13.39
N TYR A 163 -15.28 11.51 13.49
CA TYR A 163 -13.93 11.70 13.98
C TYR A 163 -12.97 10.80 13.19
N LYS A 164 -11.91 11.40 12.64
CA LYS A 164 -10.84 10.69 11.93
C LYS A 164 -9.48 11.14 12.46
N ALA A 165 -8.54 10.20 12.50
CA ALA A 165 -7.15 10.46 12.86
C ALA A 165 -6.23 9.79 11.85
N PHE A 166 -5.25 10.55 11.38
CA PHE A 166 -4.31 10.13 10.35
C PHE A 166 -2.88 10.22 10.88
N VAL A 167 -2.13 9.13 10.75
CA VAL A 167 -0.72 9.08 11.11
C VAL A 167 0.09 9.62 9.94
N THR A 168 1.11 10.40 10.26
CA THR A 168 2.04 11.02 9.32
C THR A 168 3.46 10.48 9.58
N PRO A 169 4.33 10.45 8.55
CA PRO A 169 5.69 9.92 8.67
C PRO A 169 6.67 10.81 9.44
N GLY A 170 6.23 11.98 9.95
CA GLY A 170 7.09 12.91 10.68
C GLY A 170 6.31 13.74 11.71
N VAL A 171 7.04 14.52 12.50
CA VAL A 171 6.44 15.49 13.43
C VAL A 171 6.03 16.73 12.64
N MET A 172 4.84 17.24 12.91
CA MET A 172 4.26 18.38 12.19
C MET A 172 4.34 19.68 12.98
N ASP A 173 4.54 20.79 12.26
CA ASP A 173 4.33 22.13 12.80
C ASP A 173 2.86 22.52 12.69
N GLY A 174 2.07 22.03 13.66
CA GLY A 174 0.63 22.29 13.71
C GLY A 174 0.26 23.77 13.82
N SER A 175 1.19 24.65 14.22
CA SER A 175 0.95 26.10 14.27
C SER A 175 0.85 26.75 12.89
N LYS A 176 1.38 26.07 11.85
CA LYS A 176 1.34 26.50 10.45
C LYS A 176 0.39 25.66 9.61
N ALA A 177 -0.49 24.89 10.24
CA ALA A 177 -1.50 24.11 9.53
C ALA A 177 -2.48 25.02 8.81
N GLN A 178 -2.84 24.65 7.59
CA GLN A 178 -3.89 25.27 6.80
C GLN A 178 -4.94 24.21 6.48
N ALA A 179 -6.21 24.60 6.48
CA ALA A 179 -7.30 23.71 6.15
C ALA A 179 -8.40 24.47 5.41
N GLU A 180 -8.90 23.87 4.35
CA GLU A 180 -9.98 24.41 3.53
C GLU A 180 -11.01 23.33 3.26
N ILE A 181 -12.29 23.69 3.28
CA ILE A 181 -13.38 22.79 2.90
C ILE A 181 -14.17 23.42 1.76
N GLY A 182 -14.31 22.66 0.68
CA GLY A 182 -15.03 23.07 -0.53
C GLY A 182 -15.48 21.84 -1.32
N ASP A 183 -16.63 21.93 -1.99
CA ASP A 183 -17.17 20.88 -2.86
C ASP A 183 -17.22 19.46 -2.22
N GLY A 184 -17.57 19.40 -0.92
CA GLY A 184 -17.63 18.12 -0.17
C GLY A 184 -16.26 17.51 0.14
N ARG A 185 -15.19 18.30 0.07
CA ARG A 185 -13.83 17.85 0.33
C ARG A 185 -13.11 18.80 1.28
N LEU A 186 -12.50 18.22 2.31
CA LEU A 186 -11.56 18.90 3.20
C LEU A 186 -10.14 18.64 2.69
N VAL A 187 -9.38 19.71 2.53
CA VAL A 187 -7.94 19.68 2.27
C VAL A 187 -7.23 20.25 3.49
N VAL A 188 -6.20 19.56 3.98
CA VAL A 188 -5.37 20.00 5.10
C VAL A 188 -3.91 19.95 4.68
N GLU A 189 -3.23 21.08 4.78
CA GLU A 189 -1.79 21.20 4.59
C GLU A 189 -1.09 21.46 5.92
N VAL A 190 -0.09 20.65 6.27
CA VAL A 190 0.70 20.85 7.50
C VAL A 190 2.19 20.67 7.23
N PRO A 191 3.03 21.69 7.45
CA PRO A 191 4.48 21.55 7.32
C PRO A 191 5.04 20.49 8.28
N LEU A 192 6.00 19.69 7.82
CA LEU A 192 6.82 18.86 8.71
C LEU A 192 7.89 19.71 9.39
N TYR A 193 8.21 19.40 10.65
CA TYR A 193 9.40 19.95 11.31
C TYR A 193 10.66 19.52 10.54
N LYS A 194 11.59 20.48 10.36
CA LYS A 194 12.94 20.20 9.87
C LYS A 194 13.79 19.54 10.95
#